data_AF-A0A3B0SDU8-F1
#
_entry.id   AF-A0A3B0SDU8-F1
#
_cell.length_a   1.000
_cell.length_b   1.000
_cell.length_c   1.000
_cell.angle_alpha   90.00
_cell.angle_beta   90.00
_cell.angle_gamma   90.00
#
_symmetry.space_group_name_H-M   'P 1'
#
loop_
_entity.id
_entity.type
_entity.pdbx_description
1 polymer ?
#
loop_
_entity_poly.entity_id
_entity_poly.type
_entity_poly.pdbx_seq_one_letter_code
_entity_poly.pdbx_strand_id
1 'polypeptide(L)'
;MKIGITAMTVLALGACSPSVESNEKMDTSAENQATIAPQTTTAPENTPVAEKTATDSRIWLEEVEGEKPLAWVRGENERSLARLEADPRFAELNAAALSVVNATDKIAYGRHRGGFVYNFWQDADNVHGIWRRTPLGEYALGEPNWDVLIDFDALSEAEGENWVYKGSSCLAPNYDKCIITVSRGGKDASVRREFDLASKSFVEDGFVIPESKGGFAWVDADTLMVATDWGDGTMTDSGYPFVVKLWERGTPLADATTVLTGDKTDVAVSAFRVEMDDRGYMFAAEADTFYDTTWWYLPEGAAPVKLPVPSKTSVRAQFAGQAIFSLEDEWTHQGN
;
A
#
# COMPACT_ATOMS: atom_id res chain seq x y z
N MET A 1 -13.17 -18.22 -64.31
CA MET A 1 -12.80 -16.91 -64.90
C MET A 1 -13.82 -15.89 -64.37
N LYS A 2 -13.55 -14.92 -63.49
CA LYS A 2 -12.35 -14.45 -62.79
C LYS A 2 -12.70 -14.24 -61.30
N ILE A 3 -11.68 -14.45 -60.47
CA ILE A 3 -11.60 -14.33 -59.02
C ILE A 3 -11.36 -12.86 -58.63
N GLY A 4 -11.95 -12.41 -57.52
CA GLY A 4 -11.64 -11.13 -56.87
C GLY A 4 -11.49 -11.34 -55.37
N ILE A 5 -10.24 -11.31 -54.89
CA ILE A 5 -9.81 -11.40 -53.49
C ILE A 5 -9.72 -9.97 -52.94
N THR A 6 -10.17 -9.71 -51.71
CA THR A 6 -9.68 -8.57 -50.90
C THR A 6 -9.75 -8.94 -49.43
N ALA A 7 -8.73 -8.48 -48.70
CA ALA A 7 -8.12 -9.08 -47.54
C ALA A 7 -8.77 -8.67 -46.20
N MET A 8 -8.60 -9.59 -45.25
CA MET A 8 -8.87 -9.48 -43.83
C MET A 8 -7.60 -8.91 -43.17
N THR A 9 -7.70 -7.78 -42.47
CA THR A 9 -6.57 -7.17 -41.76
C THR A 9 -6.74 -7.38 -40.26
N VAL A 10 -5.86 -8.20 -39.69
CA VAL A 10 -5.59 -8.33 -38.26
C VAL A 10 -4.53 -7.30 -37.92
N LEU A 11 -4.77 -6.41 -36.94
CA LEU A 11 -3.72 -5.58 -36.34
C LEU A 11 -3.55 -5.99 -34.88
N ALA A 12 -2.42 -6.61 -34.60
CA ALA A 12 -1.85 -6.74 -33.27
C ALA A 12 -1.12 -5.43 -32.93
N LEU A 13 -1.34 -4.89 -31.73
CA LEU A 13 -0.56 -3.80 -31.16
C LEU A 13 0.00 -4.27 -29.82
N GLY A 14 1.21 -4.81 -29.87
CA GLY A 14 2.16 -4.76 -28.77
C GLY A 14 2.97 -3.47 -28.90
N ALA A 15 3.18 -2.77 -27.80
CA ALA A 15 4.13 -1.67 -27.73
C ALA A 15 4.92 -1.76 -26.41
N CYS A 16 6.09 -2.37 -26.52
CA CYS A 16 7.25 -2.07 -25.69
C CYS A 16 7.58 -0.57 -25.81
N SER A 17 8.02 0.06 -24.72
CA SER A 17 8.72 1.35 -24.78
C SER A 17 10.18 1.17 -24.37
N PRO A 18 11.12 1.97 -24.94
CA PRO A 18 12.52 1.60 -25.06
C PRO A 18 13.42 2.25 -24.01
N SER A 19 14.53 1.57 -23.74
CA SER A 19 15.74 2.05 -23.08
C SER A 19 16.40 3.18 -23.88
N VAL A 20 16.72 4.27 -23.21
CA VAL A 20 17.52 5.37 -23.78
C VAL A 20 19.01 5.05 -23.57
N GLU A 21 19.66 4.58 -24.63
CA GLU A 21 21.11 4.67 -24.80
C GLU A 21 21.44 5.97 -25.52
N SER A 22 22.19 6.86 -24.88
CA SER A 22 22.85 7.99 -25.55
C SER A 22 24.33 7.68 -25.68
N ASN A 23 24.77 7.44 -26.92
CA ASN A 23 26.15 7.15 -27.28
C ASN A 23 26.64 8.28 -28.21
N GLU A 24 27.40 9.23 -27.68
CA GLU A 24 28.21 10.15 -28.49
C GLU A 24 29.69 9.81 -28.29
N LYS A 25 30.35 9.49 -29.41
CA LYS A 25 31.79 9.20 -29.51
C LYS A 25 32.58 10.50 -29.47
N MET A 26 33.68 10.55 -28.72
CA MET A 26 34.87 11.25 -29.19
C MET A 26 36.18 10.78 -28.56
N ASP A 27 37.05 10.34 -29.48
CA ASP A 27 38.52 10.36 -29.52
C ASP A 27 39.39 9.53 -28.56
N THR A 28 40.24 8.73 -29.20
CA THR A 28 41.27 7.85 -28.63
C THR A 28 42.63 8.43 -28.97
N SER A 29 43.35 8.96 -27.98
CA SER A 29 44.81 8.98 -28.03
C SER A 29 45.45 9.26 -26.66
N ALA A 30 46.61 8.65 -26.48
CA ALA A 30 47.64 8.84 -25.45
C ALA A 30 47.51 8.01 -24.16
N GLU A 31 48.28 6.93 -24.17
CA GLU A 31 48.82 6.20 -23.04
C GLU A 31 49.42 7.13 -21.97
N ASN A 32 49.16 6.83 -20.69
CA ASN A 32 50.22 6.91 -19.70
C ASN A 32 49.97 5.93 -18.54
N GLN A 33 50.89 4.99 -18.39
CA GLN A 33 50.95 4.06 -17.28
C GLN A 33 51.39 4.79 -16.00
N ALA A 34 50.63 4.62 -14.92
CA ALA A 34 51.13 4.88 -13.58
C ALA A 34 50.63 3.78 -12.64
N THR A 35 51.56 2.92 -12.25
CA THR A 35 51.43 1.85 -11.26
C THR A 35 51.21 2.45 -9.87
N ILE A 36 50.15 2.06 -9.14
CA ILE A 36 50.02 2.29 -7.69
C ILE A 36 49.57 0.98 -7.03
N ALA A 37 50.33 0.56 -6.02
CA ALA A 37 50.27 -0.70 -5.27
C ALA A 37 48.98 -0.87 -4.44
N PRO A 38 48.61 -2.10 -4.03
CA PRO A 38 47.41 -2.35 -3.22
C PRO A 38 47.58 -1.81 -1.79
N GLN A 39 46.74 -0.84 -1.41
CA GLN A 39 46.61 -0.41 -0.03
C GLN A 39 45.58 -1.27 0.70
N THR A 40 46.05 -1.97 1.74
CA THR A 40 45.25 -2.67 2.73
C THR A 40 44.37 -1.66 3.46
N THR A 41 43.05 -1.71 3.26
CA THR A 41 42.09 -0.92 4.03
C THR A 41 41.64 -1.74 5.23
N THR A 42 42.16 -1.37 6.40
CA THR A 42 41.65 -1.76 7.71
C THR A 42 40.19 -1.30 7.86
N ALA A 43 39.29 -2.20 8.28
CA ALA A 43 37.93 -1.87 8.65
C ALA A 43 37.90 -0.83 9.80
N PRO A 44 37.03 0.19 9.77
CA PRO A 44 36.91 1.11 10.89
C PRO A 44 36.26 0.39 12.09
N GLU A 45 36.87 0.58 13.26
CA GLU A 45 36.37 0.10 14.55
C GLU A 45 34.95 0.60 14.83
N ASN A 46 34.06 -0.31 15.21
CA ASN A 46 32.74 -0.02 15.76
C ASN A 46 32.89 0.78 17.07
N THR A 47 32.78 2.10 16.97
CA THR A 47 32.57 2.96 18.13
C THR A 47 31.07 2.93 18.48
N PRO A 48 30.68 2.62 19.73
CA PRO A 48 29.26 2.58 20.11
C PRO A 48 28.64 3.99 19.99
N VAL A 49 27.49 4.08 19.33
CA VAL A 49 26.70 5.30 19.11
C VAL A 49 26.16 5.92 20.41
N ALA A 50 26.41 5.29 21.57
CA ALA A 50 25.82 5.61 22.86
C ALA A 50 26.31 6.93 23.52
N GLU A 51 27.37 7.58 23.04
CA GLU A 51 27.90 8.81 23.66
C GLU A 51 27.44 10.13 23.01
N LYS A 52 26.58 10.09 21.98
CA LYS A 52 26.12 11.31 21.27
C LYS A 52 24.78 11.88 21.71
N THR A 53 24.18 11.36 22.78
CA THR A 53 22.85 11.79 23.27
C THR A 53 22.89 12.91 24.32
N ALA A 54 24.07 13.38 24.74
CA ALA A 54 24.16 14.41 25.80
C ALA A 54 24.05 15.88 25.30
N THR A 55 23.99 16.16 24.00
CA THR A 55 23.98 17.56 23.48
C THR A 55 23.18 17.78 22.19
N ASP A 56 22.12 17.02 21.90
CA ASP A 56 21.23 17.42 20.80
C ASP A 56 20.31 18.58 21.22
N SER A 57 20.72 19.80 20.85
CA SER A 57 19.94 21.03 21.06
C SER A 57 18.54 21.02 20.41
N ARG A 58 18.28 20.07 19.51
CA ARG A 58 17.03 19.92 18.76
C ARG A 58 16.21 18.71 19.17
N ILE A 59 16.59 17.98 20.22
CA ILE A 59 15.85 16.80 20.71
C ILE A 59 14.36 17.08 20.95
N TRP A 60 14.01 18.33 21.32
CA TRP A 60 12.63 18.75 21.51
C TRP A 60 11.76 18.65 20.23
N LEU A 61 12.35 18.59 19.04
CA LEU A 61 11.63 18.37 17.78
C LEU A 61 11.09 16.94 17.63
N GLU A 62 11.59 15.97 18.42
CA GLU A 62 11.13 14.58 18.39
C GLU A 62 9.74 14.40 19.03
N GLU A 63 9.28 15.37 19.83
CA GLU A 63 7.90 15.42 20.33
C GLU A 63 6.96 15.93 19.22
N VAL A 64 6.74 15.13 18.18
CA VAL A 64 6.12 15.55 16.91
C VAL A 64 4.72 16.17 17.02
N GLU A 65 3.98 15.86 18.08
CA GLU A 65 2.65 16.45 18.38
C GLU A 65 2.72 17.53 19.48
N GLY A 66 3.90 17.83 20.00
CA GLY A 66 4.14 18.81 21.06
C GLY A 66 3.93 20.25 20.61
N GLU A 67 3.46 21.10 21.53
CA GLU A 67 3.15 22.51 21.24
C GLU A 67 4.38 23.26 20.67
N LYS A 68 5.57 23.02 21.23
CA LYS A 68 6.80 23.71 20.85
C LYS A 68 7.26 23.32 19.42
N PRO A 69 7.37 22.03 19.05
CA PRO A 69 7.59 21.61 17.65
C PRO A 69 6.57 22.16 16.68
N LEU A 70 5.27 22.08 17.00
CA LEU A 70 4.22 22.57 16.12
C LEU A 70 4.28 24.09 15.92
N ALA A 71 4.59 24.86 16.97
CA ALA A 71 4.80 26.30 16.85
C ALA A 71 6.00 26.62 15.94
N TRP A 72 7.10 25.87 16.07
CA TRP A 72 8.26 26.03 15.20
C TRP A 72 7.94 25.67 13.74
N VAL A 73 7.25 24.55 13.49
CA VAL A 73 6.81 24.15 12.14
C VAL A 73 5.92 25.21 11.52
N ARG A 74 4.97 25.79 12.26
CA ARG A 74 4.13 26.90 11.76
C ARG A 74 4.98 28.10 11.34
N GLY A 75 5.96 28.50 12.15
CA GLY A 75 6.88 29.59 11.80
C GLY A 75 7.72 29.30 10.56
N GLU A 76 8.22 28.06 10.42
CA GLU A 76 8.97 27.64 9.22
C GLU A 76 8.08 27.57 7.97
N ASN A 77 6.82 27.15 8.12
CA ASN A 77 5.82 27.16 7.05
C ASN A 77 5.52 28.59 6.60
N GLU A 78 5.24 29.51 7.53
CA GLU A 78 5.01 30.93 7.23
C GLU A 78 6.20 31.54 6.48
N ARG A 79 7.43 31.29 6.97
CA ARG A 79 8.67 31.77 6.35
C ARG A 79 8.85 31.24 4.93
N SER A 80 8.56 29.96 4.72
CA SER A 80 8.76 29.29 3.44
C SER A 80 7.67 29.67 2.43
N LEU A 81 6.41 29.70 2.84
CA LEU A 81 5.27 30.13 2.01
C LEU A 81 5.45 31.57 1.57
N ALA A 82 5.78 32.50 2.47
CA ALA A 82 6.01 33.90 2.12
C ALA A 82 7.09 34.08 1.05
N ARG A 83 8.15 33.25 1.08
CA ARG A 83 9.20 33.27 0.06
C ARG A 83 8.70 32.69 -1.28
N LEU A 84 7.99 31.57 -1.25
CA LEU A 84 7.55 30.87 -2.46
C LEU A 84 6.42 31.64 -3.16
N GLU A 85 5.43 32.15 -2.42
CA GLU A 85 4.28 32.88 -2.96
C GLU A 85 4.66 34.28 -3.48
N ALA A 86 5.74 34.87 -2.98
CA ALA A 86 6.28 36.14 -3.50
C ALA A 86 7.02 35.98 -4.84
N ASP A 87 7.35 34.76 -5.26
CA ASP A 87 7.93 34.53 -6.58
C ASP A 87 6.88 34.81 -7.67
N PRO A 88 7.15 35.70 -8.66
CA PRO A 88 6.18 36.04 -9.70
C PRO A 88 5.65 34.85 -10.50
N ARG A 89 6.37 33.72 -10.52
CA ARG A 89 5.96 32.49 -11.22
C ARG A 89 4.94 31.68 -10.42
N PHE A 90 4.82 31.90 -9.12
CA PHE A 90 4.00 31.07 -8.24
C PHE A 90 2.54 31.02 -8.68
N ALA A 91 1.93 32.18 -8.96
CA ALA A 91 0.52 32.26 -9.32
C ALA A 91 0.20 31.45 -10.59
N GLU A 92 1.06 31.56 -11.62
CA GLU A 92 0.90 30.81 -12.87
C GLU A 92 1.08 29.30 -12.65
N LEU A 93 2.14 28.90 -11.94
CA LEU A 93 2.43 27.49 -11.66
C LEU A 93 1.35 26.84 -10.79
N ASN A 94 0.86 27.55 -9.78
CA ASN A 94 -0.22 27.08 -8.91
C ASN A 94 -1.52 26.92 -9.69
N ALA A 95 -1.89 27.90 -10.52
CA ALA A 95 -3.08 27.81 -11.37
C ALA A 95 -2.97 26.66 -12.39
N ALA A 96 -1.80 26.48 -13.01
CA ALA A 96 -1.55 25.38 -13.93
C ALA A 96 -1.66 24.02 -13.22
N ALA A 97 -1.02 23.86 -12.05
CA ALA A 97 -1.11 22.64 -11.25
C ALA A 97 -2.56 22.35 -10.84
N LEU A 98 -3.29 23.36 -10.36
CA LEU A 98 -4.69 23.24 -9.96
C LEU A 98 -5.58 22.82 -11.14
N SER A 99 -5.33 23.37 -12.34
CA SER A 99 -6.08 22.99 -13.54
C SER A 99 -5.92 21.51 -13.89
N VAL A 100 -4.74 20.93 -13.66
CA VAL A 100 -4.46 19.51 -13.91
C VAL A 100 -5.06 18.64 -12.81
N VAL A 101 -4.88 19.01 -11.54
CA VAL A 101 -5.39 18.21 -10.41
C VAL A 101 -6.92 18.21 -10.38
N ASN A 102 -7.57 19.32 -10.73
CA ASN A 102 -9.03 19.45 -10.76
C ASN A 102 -9.65 19.13 -12.13
N ALA A 103 -8.85 18.70 -13.11
CA ALA A 103 -9.37 18.34 -14.43
C ALA A 103 -10.45 17.25 -14.32
N THR A 104 -11.58 17.45 -14.99
CA THR A 104 -12.71 16.50 -14.93
C THR A 104 -12.65 15.43 -16.01
N ASP A 105 -11.76 15.58 -16.98
CA ASP A 105 -11.54 14.68 -18.13
C ASP A 105 -10.38 13.68 -17.90
N LYS A 106 -9.90 13.56 -16.66
CA LYS A 106 -8.90 12.56 -16.26
C LYS A 106 -9.44 11.15 -16.48
N ILE A 107 -8.52 10.21 -16.77
CA ILE A 107 -8.85 8.79 -16.88
C ILE A 107 -9.31 8.25 -15.53
N ALA A 108 -10.55 7.78 -15.46
CA ALA A 108 -11.15 7.20 -14.26
C ALA A 108 -10.71 5.75 -14.04
N TYR A 109 -9.42 5.53 -13.77
CA TYR A 109 -8.89 4.19 -13.48
C TYR A 109 -9.68 3.50 -12.37
N GLY A 110 -9.91 2.19 -12.51
CA GLY A 110 -10.71 1.45 -11.55
C GLY A 110 -10.33 -0.02 -11.42
N ARG A 111 -10.93 -0.66 -10.42
CA ARG A 111 -10.81 -2.10 -10.16
C ARG A 111 -12.11 -2.79 -10.53
N HIS A 112 -12.01 -3.84 -11.34
CA HIS A 112 -13.16 -4.69 -11.68
C HIS A 112 -13.47 -5.67 -10.54
N ARG A 113 -14.72 -5.69 -10.06
CA ARG A 113 -15.23 -6.64 -9.06
C ARG A 113 -16.71 -6.88 -9.31
N GLY A 114 -17.16 -8.14 -9.35
CA GLY A 114 -18.59 -8.48 -9.40
C GLY A 114 -19.39 -7.80 -10.52
N GLY A 115 -18.82 -7.59 -11.70
CA GLY A 115 -19.50 -6.94 -12.84
C GLY A 115 -19.51 -5.40 -12.79
N PHE A 116 -18.84 -4.79 -11.82
CA PHE A 116 -18.68 -3.33 -11.71
C PHE A 116 -17.22 -2.91 -11.79
N VAL A 117 -16.98 -1.67 -12.20
CA VAL A 117 -15.70 -0.97 -12.06
C VAL A 117 -15.81 0.01 -10.90
N TYR A 118 -14.93 -0.13 -9.91
CA TYR A 118 -14.84 0.75 -8.74
C TYR A 118 -13.74 1.78 -8.96
N ASN A 119 -14.05 3.05 -8.74
CA ASN A 119 -13.15 4.17 -8.93
C ASN A 119 -13.15 5.05 -7.67
N PHE A 120 -12.00 5.64 -7.37
CA PHE A 120 -11.88 6.74 -6.42
C PHE A 120 -11.58 8.00 -7.22
N TRP A 121 -12.29 9.07 -6.91
CA TRP A 121 -12.26 10.31 -7.68
C TRP A 121 -12.10 11.52 -6.78
N GLN A 122 -11.23 12.44 -7.20
CA GLN A 122 -11.02 13.73 -6.55
C GLN A 122 -11.01 14.81 -7.62
N ASP A 123 -11.58 15.96 -7.28
CA ASP A 123 -11.59 17.17 -8.09
C ASP A 123 -11.83 18.40 -7.18
N ALA A 124 -12.20 19.53 -7.77
CA ALA A 124 -12.45 20.77 -7.03
C ALA A 124 -13.63 20.66 -6.05
N ASP A 125 -14.62 19.83 -6.35
CA ASP A 125 -15.85 19.68 -5.57
C ASP A 125 -15.74 18.51 -4.57
N ASN A 126 -14.87 17.53 -4.85
CA ASN A 126 -14.63 16.34 -4.04
C ASN A 126 -13.16 16.30 -3.60
N VAL A 127 -12.80 17.12 -2.61
CA VAL A 127 -11.42 17.34 -2.16
C VAL A 127 -10.87 16.13 -1.43
N HIS A 128 -11.59 15.57 -0.45
CA HIS A 128 -11.27 14.27 0.14
C HIS A 128 -11.69 13.10 -0.75
N GLY A 129 -12.58 13.37 -1.69
CA GLY A 129 -12.91 12.49 -2.80
C GLY A 129 -14.14 11.63 -2.59
N ILE A 130 -14.52 10.91 -3.64
CA ILE A 130 -15.65 9.99 -3.66
C ILE A 130 -15.20 8.60 -4.08
N TRP A 131 -15.70 7.58 -3.38
CA TRP A 131 -15.63 6.19 -3.84
C TRP A 131 -16.94 5.83 -4.53
N ARG A 132 -16.83 5.41 -5.78
CA ARG A 132 -17.97 5.18 -6.69
C ARG A 132 -17.77 3.94 -7.53
N ARG A 133 -18.86 3.43 -8.12
CA ARG A 133 -18.81 2.30 -9.06
C ARG A 133 -19.71 2.52 -10.26
N THR A 134 -19.48 1.77 -11.34
CA THR A 134 -20.34 1.77 -12.52
C THR A 134 -20.36 0.35 -13.13
N PRO A 135 -21.44 -0.09 -13.80
CA PRO A 135 -21.44 -1.35 -14.50
C PRO A 135 -20.28 -1.47 -15.49
N LEU A 136 -19.66 -2.65 -15.56
CA LEU A 136 -18.50 -2.88 -16.45
C LEU A 136 -18.83 -2.58 -17.92
N GLY A 137 -20.04 -2.92 -18.37
CA GLY A 137 -20.48 -2.66 -19.74
C GLY A 137 -20.50 -1.17 -20.09
N GLU A 138 -21.01 -0.33 -19.19
CA GLU A 138 -21.07 1.13 -19.39
C GLU A 138 -19.67 1.76 -19.37
N TYR A 139 -18.82 1.32 -18.44
CA TYR A 139 -17.42 1.74 -18.39
C TYR A 139 -16.67 1.40 -19.69
N ALA A 140 -16.87 0.19 -20.23
CA ALA A 140 -16.22 -0.26 -21.46
C ALA A 140 -16.69 0.51 -22.70
N LEU A 141 -17.91 1.06 -22.68
CA LEU A 141 -18.44 1.94 -23.73
C LEU A 141 -17.94 3.39 -23.61
N GLY A 142 -17.27 3.76 -22.52
CA GLY A 142 -16.85 5.13 -22.25
C GLY A 142 -17.98 6.03 -21.76
N GLU A 143 -19.12 5.46 -21.37
CA GLU A 143 -20.31 6.18 -20.90
C GLU A 143 -20.68 5.73 -19.47
N PRO A 144 -19.78 5.86 -18.47
CA PRO A 144 -20.03 5.33 -17.14
C PRO A 144 -21.14 6.10 -16.43
N ASN A 145 -22.20 5.41 -15.99
CA ASN A 145 -23.12 5.94 -15.00
C ASN A 145 -22.57 5.64 -13.60
N TRP A 146 -21.98 6.63 -12.95
CA TRP A 146 -21.35 6.45 -11.66
C TRP A 146 -22.37 6.46 -10.51
N ASP A 147 -22.38 5.37 -9.77
CA ASP A 147 -23.06 5.22 -8.50
C ASP A 147 -22.10 5.55 -7.35
N VAL A 148 -22.32 6.67 -6.67
CA VAL A 148 -21.51 7.08 -5.51
C VAL A 148 -21.86 6.19 -4.31
N LEU A 149 -20.82 5.65 -3.68
CA LEU A 149 -20.92 4.77 -2.52
C LEU A 149 -20.58 5.51 -1.23
N ILE A 150 -19.49 6.28 -1.23
CA ILE A 150 -19.06 7.12 -0.10
C ILE A 150 -18.54 8.44 -0.64
N ASP A 151 -18.99 9.53 0.00
CA ASP A 151 -18.41 10.86 -0.12
C ASP A 151 -17.57 11.13 1.14
N PHE A 152 -16.26 11.26 0.97
CA PHE A 152 -15.34 11.45 2.09
C PHE A 152 -15.29 12.90 2.58
N ASP A 153 -15.74 13.87 1.78
CA ASP A 153 -15.91 15.24 2.22
C ASP A 153 -17.08 15.33 3.19
N ALA A 154 -18.24 14.77 2.80
CA ALA A 154 -19.41 14.68 3.67
C ALA A 154 -19.16 13.84 4.92
N LEU A 155 -18.43 12.71 4.80
CA LEU A 155 -18.05 11.88 5.95
C LEU A 155 -17.15 12.63 6.92
N SER A 156 -16.16 13.37 6.41
CA SER A 156 -15.23 14.16 7.22
C SER A 156 -15.95 15.27 7.97
N GLU A 157 -16.86 15.98 7.31
CA GLU A 157 -17.68 17.02 7.93
C GLU A 157 -18.58 16.43 9.03
N ALA A 158 -19.28 15.33 8.74
CA ALA A 158 -20.22 14.71 9.67
C ALA A 158 -19.55 14.17 10.94
N GLU A 159 -18.33 13.64 10.82
CA GLU A 159 -17.60 13.05 11.95
C GLU A 159 -16.59 14.02 12.59
N GLY A 160 -16.38 15.20 12.01
CA GLY A 160 -15.42 16.19 12.52
C GLY A 160 -13.96 15.73 12.43
N GLU A 161 -13.66 14.85 11.48
CA GLU A 161 -12.38 14.16 11.32
C GLU A 161 -11.84 14.38 9.90
N ASN A 162 -10.54 14.58 9.74
CA ASN A 162 -9.92 14.73 8.41
C ASN A 162 -9.70 13.34 7.78
N TRP A 163 -10.74 12.73 7.24
CA TRP A 163 -10.65 11.39 6.68
C TRP A 163 -10.01 11.40 5.29
N VAL A 164 -8.92 10.64 5.16
CA VAL A 164 -8.27 10.38 3.88
C VAL A 164 -8.49 8.91 3.51
N TYR A 165 -9.13 8.66 2.37
CA TYR A 165 -9.33 7.31 1.85
C TYR A 165 -8.00 6.61 1.52
N LYS A 166 -7.83 5.39 2.03
CA LYS A 166 -6.64 4.54 1.83
C LYS A 166 -6.94 3.26 1.06
N GLY A 167 -8.21 2.94 0.81
CA GLY A 167 -8.58 1.80 -0.02
C GLY A 167 -9.84 1.07 0.45
N SER A 168 -10.28 0.13 -0.38
CA SER A 168 -11.38 -0.79 -0.10
C SER A 168 -10.98 -2.22 -0.41
N SER A 169 -11.27 -3.12 0.52
CA SER A 169 -11.07 -4.56 0.38
C SER A 169 -12.42 -5.26 0.58
N CYS A 170 -12.95 -5.81 -0.51
CA CYS A 170 -14.29 -6.40 -0.58
C CYS A 170 -14.20 -7.92 -0.67
N LEU A 171 -15.04 -8.60 0.11
CA LEU A 171 -15.06 -10.05 0.22
C LEU A 171 -15.63 -10.69 -1.05
N ALA A 172 -14.78 -11.40 -1.79
CA ALA A 172 -15.20 -12.24 -2.91
C ALA A 172 -16.05 -13.44 -2.43
N PRO A 173 -16.89 -14.03 -3.30
CA PRO A 173 -17.12 -13.68 -4.70
C PRO A 173 -18.22 -12.64 -4.93
N ASN A 174 -19.06 -12.37 -3.93
CA ASN A 174 -20.20 -11.46 -4.10
C ASN A 174 -19.78 -9.99 -4.04
N TYR A 175 -18.70 -9.68 -3.29
CA TYR A 175 -18.18 -8.34 -3.07
C TYR A 175 -19.13 -7.38 -2.35
N ASP A 176 -20.21 -7.86 -1.74
CA ASP A 176 -21.22 -7.02 -1.06
C ASP A 176 -20.71 -6.41 0.26
N LYS A 177 -19.78 -7.11 0.93
CA LYS A 177 -19.14 -6.64 2.17
C LYS A 177 -17.74 -6.13 1.86
N CYS A 178 -17.45 -4.92 2.31
CA CYS A 178 -16.15 -4.31 2.17
C CYS A 178 -15.65 -3.82 3.52
N ILE A 179 -14.33 -3.79 3.71
CA ILE A 179 -13.71 -2.91 4.70
C ILE A 179 -13.18 -1.69 3.96
N ILE A 180 -13.54 -0.52 4.46
CA ILE A 180 -13.04 0.77 4.01
C ILE A 180 -11.93 1.21 4.97
N THR A 181 -10.76 1.47 4.42
CA THR A 181 -9.60 1.96 5.17
C THR A 181 -9.52 3.47 4.99
N VAL A 182 -9.53 4.20 6.11
CA VAL A 182 -9.36 5.66 6.15
C VAL A 182 -8.29 6.03 7.19
N SER A 183 -7.56 7.12 6.97
CA SER A 183 -6.59 7.65 7.94
C SER A 183 -6.93 9.08 8.32
N ARG A 184 -6.57 9.50 9.53
CA ARG A 184 -6.65 10.91 9.93
C ARG A 184 -5.51 11.70 9.30
N GLY A 185 -5.83 12.69 8.48
CA GLY A 185 -4.86 13.61 7.89
C GLY A 185 -3.78 12.93 7.05
N GLY A 186 -4.06 11.75 6.50
CA GLY A 186 -3.12 11.03 5.64
C GLY A 186 -2.06 10.19 6.36
N LYS A 187 -2.11 10.04 7.70
CA LYS A 187 -1.23 9.18 8.49
C LYS A 187 -1.10 7.76 7.89
N ASP A 188 0.02 7.09 8.18
CA ASP A 188 0.21 5.67 7.85
C ASP A 188 -0.77 4.79 8.65
N ALA A 189 -0.99 5.15 9.91
CA ALA A 189 -2.00 4.52 10.75
C ALA A 189 -3.40 4.84 10.21
N SER A 190 -4.28 3.83 10.25
CA SER A 190 -5.60 3.91 9.64
C SER A 190 -6.63 3.17 10.46
N VAL A 191 -7.87 3.66 10.37
CA VAL A 191 -9.08 3.03 10.88
C VAL A 191 -9.70 2.23 9.74
N ARG A 192 -10.24 1.05 10.05
CA ARG A 192 -10.85 0.14 9.08
C ARG A 192 -12.27 -0.16 9.53
N ARG A 193 -13.26 0.08 8.67
CA ARG A 193 -14.68 -0.04 9.01
C ARG A 193 -15.40 -0.87 7.98
N GLU A 194 -16.21 -1.81 8.43
CA GLU A 194 -17.08 -2.60 7.57
C GLU A 194 -18.16 -1.73 6.94
N PHE A 195 -18.35 -1.94 5.65
CA PHE A 195 -19.28 -1.22 4.79
C PHE A 195 -20.06 -2.23 3.96
N ASP A 196 -21.37 -2.03 3.92
CA ASP A 196 -22.29 -2.84 3.15
C ASP A 196 -22.66 -2.10 1.86
N LEU A 197 -22.39 -2.71 0.71
CA LEU A 197 -22.61 -2.09 -0.60
C LEU A 197 -24.08 -1.96 -0.98
N ALA A 198 -24.96 -2.80 -0.42
CA ALA A 198 -26.38 -2.79 -0.75
C ALA A 198 -27.08 -1.60 -0.11
N SER A 199 -26.82 -1.38 1.18
CA SER A 199 -27.31 -0.24 1.97
C SER A 199 -26.49 1.04 1.78
N LYS A 200 -25.25 0.92 1.29
CA LYS A 200 -24.26 2.01 1.16
C LYS A 200 -24.00 2.72 2.48
N SER A 201 -23.86 1.94 3.54
CA SER A 201 -23.58 2.43 4.88
C SER A 201 -22.54 1.59 5.57
N PHE A 202 -21.86 2.21 6.54
CA PHE A 202 -21.08 1.46 7.50
C PHE A 202 -22.00 0.54 8.30
N VAL A 203 -21.55 -0.69 8.53
CA VAL A 203 -22.34 -1.71 9.24
C VAL A 203 -22.34 -1.39 10.73
N GLU A 204 -23.53 -1.20 11.30
CA GLU A 204 -23.71 -1.10 12.75
C GLU A 204 -23.26 -2.41 13.42
N ASP A 205 -22.43 -2.30 14.46
CA ASP A 205 -21.78 -3.43 15.14
C ASP A 205 -20.97 -4.37 14.20
N GLY A 206 -20.57 -3.85 13.03
CA GLY A 206 -19.69 -4.54 12.10
C GLY A 206 -18.23 -4.54 12.53
N PHE A 207 -17.34 -5.05 11.67
CA PHE A 207 -15.91 -5.01 11.94
C PHE A 207 -15.39 -3.57 11.94
N VAL A 208 -14.86 -3.13 13.08
CA VAL A 208 -14.12 -1.87 13.23
C VAL A 208 -12.75 -2.16 13.85
N ILE A 209 -11.68 -1.94 13.08
CA ILE A 209 -10.30 -2.04 13.59
C ILE A 209 -9.84 -0.61 13.88
N PRO A 210 -9.44 -0.30 15.13
CA PRO A 210 -8.95 1.00 15.54
C PRO A 210 -7.72 1.46 14.74
N GLU A 211 -7.34 2.72 14.94
CA GLU A 211 -6.21 3.33 14.26
C GLU A 211 -4.90 2.58 14.54
N SER A 212 -4.33 1.97 13.49
CA SER A 212 -3.03 1.29 13.54
C SER A 212 -2.43 1.20 12.13
N LYS A 213 -1.09 1.10 12.03
CA LYS A 213 -0.37 0.80 10.78
C LYS A 213 -0.60 -0.61 10.26
N GLY A 214 -1.27 -1.45 11.04
CA GLY A 214 -1.53 -2.85 10.74
C GLY A 214 -2.41 -3.11 9.53
N GLY A 215 -3.00 -4.30 9.47
CA GLY A 215 -3.79 -4.74 8.34
C GLY A 215 -4.77 -5.82 8.72
N PHE A 216 -5.48 -6.31 7.70
CA PHE A 216 -6.39 -7.41 7.88
C PHE A 216 -6.53 -8.19 6.57
N ALA A 217 -7.06 -9.39 6.66
CA ALA A 217 -7.51 -10.17 5.54
C ALA A 217 -8.85 -10.83 5.89
N TRP A 218 -9.78 -10.81 4.94
CA TRP A 218 -11.01 -11.57 5.07
C TRP A 218 -10.69 -13.07 5.10
N VAL A 219 -11.27 -13.81 6.04
CA VAL A 219 -11.30 -15.28 5.98
C VAL A 219 -12.61 -15.70 5.32
N ASP A 220 -13.73 -15.16 5.82
CA ASP A 220 -15.08 -15.35 5.32
C ASP A 220 -15.95 -14.14 5.73
N ALA A 221 -17.28 -14.24 5.59
CA ALA A 221 -18.19 -13.14 5.90
C ALA A 221 -18.25 -12.76 7.39
N ASP A 222 -17.83 -13.64 8.28
CA ASP A 222 -17.97 -13.52 9.73
C ASP A 222 -16.62 -13.61 10.46
N THR A 223 -15.51 -13.66 9.72
CA THR A 223 -14.18 -13.85 10.29
C THR A 223 -13.11 -13.02 9.56
N LEU A 224 -12.28 -12.31 10.32
CA LEU A 224 -11.09 -11.60 9.84
C LEU A 224 -9.81 -12.17 10.45
N MET A 225 -8.72 -12.21 9.68
CA MET A 225 -7.37 -12.16 10.25
C MET A 225 -6.96 -10.70 10.40
N VAL A 226 -6.52 -10.31 11.59
CA VAL A 226 -6.18 -8.93 11.93
C VAL A 226 -4.76 -8.88 12.49
N ALA A 227 -3.98 -7.93 12.01
CA ALA A 227 -2.75 -7.48 12.65
C ALA A 227 -2.98 -6.01 13.01
N THR A 228 -3.01 -5.68 14.30
CA THR A 228 -3.23 -4.32 14.79
C THR A 228 -2.44 -4.11 16.08
N ASP A 229 -2.43 -2.89 16.59
CA ASP A 229 -1.95 -2.66 17.96
C ASP A 229 -2.90 -3.33 18.95
N TRP A 230 -2.39 -4.35 19.64
CA TRP A 230 -3.11 -5.12 20.66
C TRP A 230 -2.80 -4.62 22.07
N GLY A 231 -2.08 -3.50 22.20
CA GLY A 231 -1.60 -2.93 23.45
C GLY A 231 -0.10 -3.15 23.67
N ASP A 232 0.33 -2.89 24.91
CA ASP A 232 1.74 -2.84 25.28
C ASP A 232 2.51 -4.09 24.87
N GLY A 233 3.64 -3.87 24.19
CA GLY A 233 4.54 -4.94 23.76
C GLY A 233 4.09 -5.72 22.53
N THR A 234 3.06 -5.28 21.80
CA THR A 234 2.57 -5.97 20.59
C THR A 234 2.99 -5.32 19.26
N MET A 235 3.82 -4.28 19.37
CA MET A 235 4.36 -3.52 18.26
C MET A 235 5.88 -3.72 18.15
N THR A 236 6.36 -3.82 16.91
CA THR A 236 7.78 -3.91 16.57
C THR A 236 8.49 -2.60 16.91
N ASP A 237 9.82 -2.63 16.91
CA ASP A 237 10.63 -1.41 17.03
C ASP A 237 10.42 -0.45 15.84
N SER A 238 9.86 -0.95 14.72
CA SER A 238 9.44 -0.15 13.55
C SER A 238 8.03 0.45 13.69
N GLY A 239 7.31 0.15 14.77
CA GLY A 239 5.97 0.67 15.03
C GLY A 239 4.86 0.00 14.21
N TYR A 240 5.05 -1.26 13.78
CA TYR A 240 4.03 -2.09 13.13
C TYR A 240 3.64 -3.26 14.04
N PRO A 241 2.45 -3.86 13.88
CA PRO A 241 2.10 -5.06 14.63
C PRO A 241 2.89 -6.27 14.15
N PHE A 242 3.23 -7.16 15.08
CA PHE A 242 3.83 -8.48 14.79
C PHE A 242 2.97 -9.66 15.25
N VAL A 243 1.75 -9.40 15.73
CA VAL A 243 0.79 -10.43 16.16
C VAL A 243 -0.42 -10.43 15.24
N VAL A 244 -0.64 -11.56 14.57
CA VAL A 244 -1.83 -11.83 13.75
C VAL A 244 -2.82 -12.64 14.58
N LYS A 245 -4.06 -12.17 14.63
CA LYS A 245 -5.16 -12.87 15.31
C LYS A 245 -6.36 -13.11 14.40
N LEU A 246 -7.10 -14.17 14.67
CA LEU A 246 -8.40 -14.46 14.08
C LEU A 246 -9.49 -13.79 14.92
N TRP A 247 -10.32 -12.96 14.31
CA TRP A 247 -11.39 -12.21 14.95
C TRP A 247 -12.74 -12.58 14.33
N GLU A 248 -13.65 -13.07 15.18
CA GLU A 248 -14.99 -13.47 14.79
C GLU A 248 -16.01 -12.34 15.02
N ARG A 249 -16.96 -12.22 14.11
CA ARG A 249 -18.05 -11.24 14.18
C ARG A 249 -18.85 -11.41 15.47
N GLY A 250 -19.25 -10.28 16.05
CA GLY A 250 -20.05 -10.26 17.28
C GLY A 250 -19.26 -10.53 18.55
N THR A 251 -17.94 -10.71 18.45
CA THR A 251 -17.03 -10.78 19.60
C THR A 251 -16.23 -9.50 19.76
N PRO A 252 -15.86 -9.10 20.99
CA PRO A 252 -14.92 -8.00 21.20
C PRO A 252 -13.59 -8.27 20.49
N LEU A 253 -13.01 -7.25 19.84
CA LEU A 253 -11.70 -7.37 19.16
C LEU A 253 -10.61 -7.93 20.09
N ALA A 254 -10.64 -7.59 21.39
CA ALA A 254 -9.70 -8.08 22.39
C ALA A 254 -9.73 -9.60 22.58
N ASP A 255 -10.86 -10.25 22.28
CA ASP A 255 -11.07 -11.69 22.43
C ASP A 255 -10.58 -12.48 21.19
N ALA A 256 -10.04 -11.80 20.18
CA ALA A 256 -9.46 -12.43 19.01
C ALA A 256 -8.35 -13.44 19.38
N THR A 257 -8.28 -14.54 18.64
CA THR A 257 -7.39 -15.67 18.93
C THR A 257 -6.08 -15.54 18.15
N THR A 258 -4.93 -15.62 18.83
CA THR A 258 -3.62 -15.55 18.17
C THR A 258 -3.42 -16.70 17.19
N VAL A 259 -3.02 -16.36 15.96
CA VAL A 259 -2.70 -17.31 14.88
C VAL A 259 -1.19 -17.38 14.67
N LEU A 260 -0.53 -16.21 14.57
CA LEU A 260 0.90 -16.11 14.33
C LEU A 260 1.46 -14.94 15.16
N THR A 261 2.68 -15.11 15.65
CA THR A 261 3.44 -14.07 16.36
C THR A 261 4.86 -14.11 15.82
N GLY A 262 5.32 -12.99 15.26
CA GLY A 262 6.72 -12.80 14.91
C GLY A 262 7.51 -12.19 16.07
N ASP A 263 8.60 -11.51 15.75
CA ASP A 263 9.53 -10.93 16.71
C ASP A 263 9.44 -9.40 16.80
N LYS A 264 9.78 -8.86 17.97
CA LYS A 264 9.79 -7.40 18.21
C LYS A 264 10.76 -6.66 17.27
N THR A 265 11.80 -7.33 16.84
CA THR A 265 12.86 -6.78 15.97
C THR A 265 12.52 -6.84 14.49
N ASP A 266 11.44 -7.51 14.12
CA ASP A 266 10.96 -7.55 12.73
C ASP A 266 10.50 -6.16 12.29
N VAL A 267 10.29 -6.00 10.99
CA VAL A 267 9.59 -4.83 10.47
C VAL A 267 8.12 -4.92 10.83
N ALA A 268 7.44 -6.01 10.44
CA ALA A 268 6.01 -6.24 10.66
C ALA A 268 5.62 -7.71 10.40
N VAL A 269 4.46 -8.12 10.91
CA VAL A 269 3.77 -9.34 10.45
C VAL A 269 2.41 -8.97 9.91
N SER A 270 2.09 -9.45 8.70
CA SER A 270 0.80 -9.19 8.04
C SER A 270 0.20 -10.45 7.48
N ALA A 271 -1.13 -10.60 7.61
CA ALA A 271 -1.89 -11.66 6.97
C ALA A 271 -2.48 -11.17 5.65
N PHE A 272 -2.58 -12.08 4.68
CA PHE A 272 -3.22 -11.82 3.41
C PHE A 272 -3.96 -13.06 2.91
N ARG A 273 -5.00 -12.82 2.12
CA ARG A 273 -5.79 -13.86 1.46
C ARG A 273 -5.38 -13.94 0.00
N VAL A 274 -5.30 -15.15 -0.53
CA VAL A 274 -5.15 -15.37 -1.96
C VAL A 274 -6.22 -16.33 -2.48
N GLU A 275 -6.93 -15.93 -3.54
CA GLU A 275 -8.07 -16.64 -4.13
C GLU A 275 -7.63 -17.63 -5.22
N MET A 276 -7.49 -18.92 -4.89
CA MET A 276 -7.13 -19.96 -5.87
C MET A 276 -8.39 -20.72 -6.26
N ASP A 277 -8.75 -20.68 -7.53
CA ASP A 277 -9.98 -21.27 -8.07
C ASP A 277 -11.19 -20.72 -7.28
N ASP A 278 -11.99 -21.60 -6.68
CA ASP A 278 -13.16 -21.23 -5.87
C ASP A 278 -12.86 -21.14 -4.36
N ARG A 279 -11.58 -21.05 -3.96
CA ARG A 279 -11.16 -21.09 -2.55
C ARG A 279 -10.21 -19.96 -2.18
N GLY A 280 -10.43 -19.38 -1.00
CA GLY A 280 -9.48 -18.49 -0.36
C GLY A 280 -8.48 -19.27 0.50
N TYR A 281 -7.19 -18.98 0.33
CA TYR A 281 -6.13 -19.50 1.19
C TYR A 281 -5.50 -18.34 1.97
N MET A 282 -5.24 -18.58 3.25
CA MET A 282 -4.66 -17.58 4.14
C MET A 282 -3.16 -17.78 4.25
N PHE A 283 -2.43 -16.68 4.21
CA PHE A 283 -0.99 -16.64 4.34
C PHE A 283 -0.60 -15.47 5.24
N ALA A 284 0.66 -15.48 5.70
CA ALA A 284 1.26 -14.31 6.31
C ALA A 284 2.68 -14.07 5.79
N ALA A 285 3.04 -12.79 5.78
CA ALA A 285 4.39 -12.30 5.56
C ALA A 285 4.91 -11.76 6.89
N GLU A 286 5.95 -12.40 7.42
CA GLU A 286 6.76 -11.92 8.53
C GLU A 286 7.99 -11.27 7.92
N ALA A 287 8.01 -9.94 7.89
CA ALA A 287 9.10 -9.17 7.33
C ALA A 287 10.22 -9.08 8.37
N ASP A 288 11.04 -10.14 8.45
CA ASP A 288 12.19 -10.26 9.37
C ASP A 288 13.10 -9.01 9.29
N THR A 289 13.32 -8.54 8.06
CA THR A 289 13.98 -7.26 7.76
C THR A 289 13.24 -6.55 6.63
N PHE A 290 13.78 -5.43 6.12
CA PHE A 290 13.26 -4.81 4.91
C PHE A 290 13.42 -5.70 3.65
N TYR A 291 14.37 -6.62 3.64
CA TYR A 291 14.73 -7.43 2.46
C TYR A 291 14.45 -8.93 2.63
N ASP A 292 14.29 -9.38 3.88
CA ASP A 292 14.08 -10.77 4.23
C ASP A 292 12.64 -10.96 4.73
N THR A 293 11.95 -11.96 4.20
CA THR A 293 10.59 -12.30 4.61
C THR A 293 10.45 -13.79 4.84
N THR A 294 9.98 -14.16 6.02
CA THR A 294 9.47 -15.50 6.28
C THR A 294 8.01 -15.57 5.84
N TRP A 295 7.72 -16.50 4.92
CA TRP A 295 6.37 -16.72 4.42
C TRP A 295 5.68 -17.88 5.14
N TRP A 296 4.43 -17.68 5.52
CA TRP A 296 3.62 -18.65 6.26
C TRP A 296 2.37 -19.00 5.48
N TYR A 297 2.04 -20.28 5.41
CA TYR A 297 0.69 -20.75 5.11
C TYR A 297 -0.09 -20.93 6.42
N LEU A 298 -1.34 -20.44 6.45
CA LEU A 298 -2.20 -20.43 7.63
C LEU A 298 -3.42 -21.32 7.38
N PRO A 299 -3.30 -22.64 7.59
CA PRO A 299 -4.43 -23.56 7.41
C PRO A 299 -5.52 -23.34 8.47
N GLU A 300 -6.78 -23.52 8.07
CA GLU A 300 -7.91 -23.46 8.99
C GLU A 300 -7.80 -24.55 10.06
N GLY A 301 -7.94 -24.17 11.33
CA GLY A 301 -7.95 -25.10 12.47
C GLY A 301 -6.63 -25.83 12.74
N ALA A 302 -5.53 -25.41 12.13
CA ALA A 302 -4.21 -26.02 12.30
C ALA A 302 -3.12 -24.97 12.51
N ALA A 303 -1.93 -25.43 12.92
CA ALA A 303 -0.80 -24.54 13.19
C ALA A 303 -0.26 -23.91 11.88
N PRO A 304 0.29 -22.68 11.95
CA PRO A 304 1.00 -22.05 10.84
C PRO A 304 2.12 -22.95 10.30
N VAL A 305 2.27 -22.96 8.97
CA VAL A 305 3.31 -23.73 8.27
C VAL A 305 4.24 -22.77 7.55
N LYS A 306 5.51 -22.74 7.96
CA LYS A 306 6.54 -21.97 7.24
C LYS A 306 6.75 -22.56 5.85
N LEU A 307 6.67 -21.72 4.83
CA LEU A 307 6.93 -22.13 3.45
C LEU A 307 8.44 -22.37 3.25
N PRO A 308 8.84 -23.46 2.56
CA PRO A 308 10.25 -23.79 2.35
C PRO A 308 10.86 -22.99 1.19
N VAL A 309 10.68 -21.67 1.20
CA VAL A 309 11.24 -20.73 0.20
C VAL A 309 12.33 -19.86 0.85
N PRO A 310 13.32 -19.36 0.08
CA PRO A 310 14.30 -18.40 0.60
C PRO A 310 13.63 -17.12 1.14
N SER A 311 14.27 -16.45 2.09
CA SER A 311 13.76 -15.20 2.68
C SER A 311 13.64 -14.07 1.67
N LYS A 312 14.55 -14.01 0.70
CA LYS A 312 14.52 -13.04 -0.41
C LYS A 312 13.72 -13.60 -1.58
N THR A 313 12.43 -13.75 -1.31
CA THR A 313 11.43 -14.22 -2.27
C THR A 313 10.21 -13.32 -2.20
N SER A 314 9.65 -12.98 -3.36
CA SER A 314 8.34 -12.32 -3.45
C SER A 314 7.28 -13.28 -3.97
N VAL A 315 6.12 -13.35 -3.30
CA VAL A 315 4.91 -13.96 -3.85
C VAL A 315 4.40 -13.09 -5.00
N ARG A 316 4.31 -13.64 -6.23
CA ARG A 316 3.93 -12.87 -7.42
C ARG A 316 2.51 -13.14 -7.88
N ALA A 317 2.13 -14.40 -7.89
CA ALA A 317 0.85 -14.81 -8.41
C ALA A 317 0.52 -16.22 -7.95
N GLN A 318 -0.65 -16.65 -8.34
CA GLN A 318 -1.04 -18.04 -8.31
C GLN A 318 -1.88 -18.35 -9.54
N PHE A 319 -1.73 -19.56 -10.04
CA PHE A 319 -2.40 -19.99 -11.23
C PHE A 319 -2.51 -21.51 -11.24
N ALA A 320 -3.71 -22.05 -11.49
CA ALA A 320 -3.96 -23.48 -11.63
C ALA A 320 -3.38 -24.34 -10.48
N GLY A 321 -3.65 -23.95 -9.22
CA GLY A 321 -3.18 -24.66 -8.04
C GLY A 321 -1.68 -24.51 -7.74
N GLN A 322 -0.97 -23.61 -8.43
CA GLN A 322 0.44 -23.33 -8.19
C GLN A 322 0.62 -21.91 -7.66
N ALA A 323 1.49 -21.75 -6.66
CA ALA A 323 2.00 -20.45 -6.24
C ALA A 323 3.24 -20.10 -7.08
N ILE A 324 3.32 -18.85 -7.53
CA ILE A 324 4.40 -18.32 -8.35
C ILE A 324 5.19 -17.33 -7.50
N PHE A 325 6.48 -17.58 -7.40
CA PHE A 325 7.42 -16.75 -6.65
C PHE A 325 8.49 -16.18 -7.57
N SER A 326 8.97 -14.97 -7.29
CA SER A 326 10.27 -14.51 -7.80
C SER A 326 11.32 -14.65 -6.72
N LEU A 327 12.53 -14.98 -7.14
CA LEU A 327 13.69 -15.06 -6.27
C LEU A 327 14.54 -13.82 -6.47
N GLU A 328 14.96 -13.22 -5.37
CA GLU A 328 15.92 -12.11 -5.39
C GLU A 328 17.34 -12.56 -4.99
N ASP A 329 17.51 -13.83 -4.60
CA ASP A 329 18.78 -14.52 -4.36
C ASP A 329 18.76 -15.95 -4.92
N GLU A 330 19.94 -16.58 -5.00
CA GLU A 330 20.09 -17.96 -5.47
C GLU A 330 19.36 -18.96 -4.56
N TRP A 331 18.51 -19.81 -5.16
CA TRP A 331 17.80 -20.86 -4.42
C TRP A 331 18.51 -22.22 -4.58
N THR A 332 19.29 -22.58 -3.57
CA THR A 332 20.01 -23.87 -3.51
C THR A 332 19.14 -24.97 -2.89
N HIS A 333 17.91 -25.16 -3.38
CA HIS A 333 17.10 -26.29 -2.93
C HIS A 333 17.62 -27.58 -3.55
N GLN A 334 18.22 -28.44 -2.74
CA GLN A 334 18.33 -29.86 -3.10
C GLN A 334 16.95 -30.46 -2.86
N GLY A 335 16.17 -30.59 -3.93
CA GLY A 335 14.80 -31.10 -3.88
C GLY A 335 14.69 -32.43 -3.16
N ASN A 336 13.49 -32.71 -2.64
CA ASN A 336 13.04 -34.07 -2.35
C ASN A 336 12.38 -34.68 -3.58
#